data_AF-A0A3D4U294-F1
#
_entry.id   AF-A0A3D4U294-F1
#
_cell.length_a   1.000
_cell.length_b   1.000
_cell.length_c   1.000
_cell.angle_alpha   90.00
_cell.angle_beta   90.00
_cell.angle_gamma   90.00
#
_symmetry.space_group_name_H-M   'P 1'
#
loop_
_entity.id
_entity.type
_entity.pdbx_description
1 polymer ?
#
loop_
_entity_poly.entity_id
_entity_poly.type
_entity_poly.pdbx_seq_one_letter_code
_entity_poly.pdbx_strand_id
1 'polypeptide(L)'
;MATTDKHVFICNIIEGAISLSNKNTVKSVNREAIIWLIGIVIFFALFTSIMGLANMFKTMMATAHDLILNTVVFIMGVAVLASAFAEILTEFGIVAVMNKLLSPIIKPLFDLPGVASLGIITTYLSDNPAIISLASQIGFKKYFKKYQLPALTNLGTAFGMGLIVTTFMIAQSKNGDSFLA
;
A
#
# COMPACT_ATOMS: atom_id res chain seq x y z
N MET A 1 -36.08 -8.48 -1.18
CA MET A 1 -35.68 -8.40 -2.60
C MET A 1 -34.20 -7.99 -2.70
N ALA A 2 -33.29 -8.75 -2.07
CA ALA A 2 -31.87 -8.38 -1.91
C ALA A 2 -30.91 -9.58 -2.03
N THR A 3 -31.43 -10.75 -2.38
CA THR A 3 -30.67 -12.02 -2.45
C THR A 3 -30.26 -12.36 -3.89
N THR A 4 -30.95 -11.86 -4.90
CA THR A 4 -30.69 -12.15 -6.33
C THR A 4 -29.46 -11.42 -6.89
N ASP A 5 -29.11 -10.24 -6.39
CA ASP A 5 -27.94 -9.47 -6.90
C ASP A 5 -26.59 -10.06 -6.50
N LYS A 6 -26.50 -10.76 -5.36
CA LYS A 6 -25.23 -11.37 -4.92
C LYS A 6 -24.81 -12.52 -5.83
N HIS A 7 -25.76 -13.27 -6.38
CA HIS A 7 -25.47 -14.38 -7.31
C HIS A 7 -25.01 -13.89 -8.69
N VAL A 8 -25.58 -12.78 -9.19
CA VAL A 8 -25.18 -12.16 -10.46
C VAL A 8 -23.80 -11.52 -10.36
N PHE A 9 -23.48 -10.90 -9.21
CA PHE A 9 -22.16 -10.31 -8.97
C PHE A 9 -21.04 -11.36 -8.92
N ILE A 10 -21.31 -12.52 -8.31
CA ILE A 10 -20.37 -13.65 -8.27
C ILE A 10 -20.21 -14.28 -9.66
N CYS A 11 -21.30 -14.46 -10.44
CA CYS A 11 -21.21 -14.95 -11.82
C CYS A 11 -20.40 -14.02 -12.73
N ASN A 12 -20.58 -12.70 -12.65
CA ASN A 12 -19.79 -11.74 -13.44
C ASN A 12 -18.30 -11.72 -13.06
N ILE A 13 -17.95 -11.97 -11.80
CA ILE A 13 -16.56 -12.13 -11.37
C ILE A 13 -15.97 -13.44 -11.90
N ILE A 14 -16.74 -14.52 -11.89
CA ILE A 14 -16.29 -15.83 -12.40
C ILE A 14 -16.14 -15.81 -13.93
N GLU A 15 -17.09 -15.22 -14.67
CA GLU A 15 -16.98 -15.05 -16.13
C GLU A 15 -15.83 -14.10 -16.51
N GLY A 16 -15.62 -13.03 -15.74
CA GLY A 16 -14.46 -12.15 -15.90
C GLY A 16 -13.12 -12.85 -15.62
N ALA A 17 -13.09 -13.76 -14.64
CA ALA A 17 -11.89 -14.55 -14.32
C ALA A 17 -11.61 -15.63 -15.37
N ILE A 18 -12.64 -16.25 -15.94
CA ILE A 18 -12.51 -17.29 -16.98
C ILE A 18 -12.07 -16.66 -18.32
N SER A 19 -12.52 -15.44 -18.65
CA SER A 19 -12.11 -14.72 -19.87
C SER A 19 -10.63 -14.29 -19.88
N LEU A 20 -9.92 -14.35 -18.75
CA LEU A 20 -8.47 -14.07 -18.68
C LEU A 20 -7.61 -15.31 -18.98
N SER A 21 -8.21 -16.47 -19.22
CA SER A 21 -7.51 -17.73 -19.48
C SER A 21 -7.20 -17.98 -20.96
N ASN A 22 -6.91 -16.94 -21.75
CA ASN A 22 -6.29 -17.13 -23.06
C ASN A 22 -5.56 -15.89 -23.58
N LYS A 23 -4.26 -15.77 -23.27
CA LYS A 23 -3.30 -15.07 -24.16
C LYS A 23 -1.85 -15.43 -23.82
N ASN A 24 -1.24 -16.23 -24.69
CA ASN A 24 0.21 -16.43 -24.88
C ASN A 24 1.06 -16.64 -23.62
N THR A 25 1.19 -17.90 -23.19
CA THR A 25 2.27 -18.31 -22.30
C THR A 25 3.60 -18.25 -23.05
N VAL A 26 4.45 -17.30 -22.68
CA VAL A 26 5.86 -17.24 -23.10
C VAL A 26 6.60 -18.52 -22.68
N LYS A 27 7.56 -18.98 -23.51
CA LYS A 27 8.36 -20.19 -23.24
C LYS A 27 8.91 -20.17 -21.81
N SER A 28 8.76 -21.29 -21.10
CA SER A 28 9.09 -21.47 -19.68
C SER A 28 10.55 -21.15 -19.31
N VAL A 29 11.46 -21.12 -20.29
CA VAL A 29 12.85 -20.66 -20.12
C VAL A 29 13.16 -19.65 -21.21
N ASN A 30 13.20 -18.37 -20.82
CA ASN A 30 13.66 -17.26 -21.67
C ASN A 30 15.16 -17.00 -21.41
N ARG A 31 15.91 -16.56 -22.42
CA ARG A 31 17.31 -16.16 -22.29
C ARG A 31 17.50 -15.05 -21.25
N GLU A 32 16.53 -14.16 -21.16
CA GLU A 32 16.46 -13.10 -20.16
C GLU A 32 16.35 -13.67 -18.73
N ALA A 33 15.57 -14.75 -18.54
CA ALA A 33 15.44 -15.39 -17.23
C ALA A 33 16.77 -15.99 -16.75
N ILE A 34 17.58 -16.56 -17.67
CA ILE A 34 18.91 -17.08 -17.36
C ILE A 34 19.88 -15.94 -16.99
N ILE A 35 19.84 -14.82 -17.71
CA ILE A 35 20.68 -13.65 -17.41
C ILE A 35 20.33 -13.07 -16.03
N TRP A 36 19.04 -12.92 -15.72
CA TRP A 36 18.60 -12.47 -14.41
C TRP A 36 18.98 -13.43 -13.29
N LEU A 37 18.87 -14.75 -13.52
CA LEU A 37 19.25 -15.76 -12.54
C LEU A 37 20.75 -15.72 -12.23
N ILE A 38 21.61 -15.55 -13.25
CA ILE A 38 23.05 -15.34 -13.05
C ILE A 38 23.31 -14.07 -12.24
N GLY A 39 22.59 -12.98 -12.54
CA GLY A 39 22.70 -11.72 -11.80
C GLY A 39 22.37 -11.88 -10.30
N ILE A 40 21.30 -12.61 -9.98
CA ILE A 40 20.90 -12.91 -8.59
C ILE A 40 21.99 -13.74 -7.89
N VAL A 41 22.54 -14.75 -8.56
CA VAL A 41 23.61 -15.59 -7.99
C VAL A 41 24.86 -14.75 -7.69
N ILE A 42 25.26 -13.85 -8.60
CA ILE A 42 26.41 -12.95 -8.38
C ILE A 42 26.14 -12.02 -7.20
N PHE A 43 24.94 -11.45 -7.10
CA PHE A 43 24.54 -10.60 -5.98
C PHE A 43 24.71 -11.33 -4.64
N PHE A 44 24.11 -12.51 -4.49
CA PHE A 44 24.25 -13.29 -3.25
C PHE A 44 25.68 -13.77 -3.00
N ALA A 45 26.46 -14.06 -4.05
CA ALA A 45 27.87 -14.44 -3.92
C ALA A 45 28.73 -13.30 -3.36
N LEU A 46 28.46 -12.04 -3.72
CA LEU A 46 29.14 -10.87 -3.16
C LEU A 46 28.86 -10.69 -1.67
N PHE A 47 27.62 -10.86 -1.22
CA PHE A 47 27.31 -10.81 0.22
C PHE A 47 27.93 -11.98 0.98
N THR A 48 27.88 -13.17 0.37
CA THR A 48 28.46 -14.39 0.95
C THR A 48 29.98 -14.30 1.08
N SER A 49 30.68 -13.63 0.14
CA SER A 49 32.14 -13.49 0.20
C SER A 49 32.61 -12.53 1.29
N ILE A 50 31.82 -11.51 1.63
CA ILE A 50 32.18 -10.52 2.67
C ILE A 50 31.84 -11.05 4.09
N MET A 51 30.66 -11.64 4.27
CA MET A 51 30.12 -11.96 5.61
C MET A 51 30.08 -13.47 5.92
N GLY A 52 30.22 -14.33 4.91
CA GLY A 52 30.00 -15.77 5.00
C GLY A 52 28.53 -16.16 4.94
N LEU A 53 28.24 -17.33 4.35
CA LEU A 53 26.85 -17.79 4.08
C LEU A 53 26.03 -17.93 5.37
N ALA A 54 26.63 -18.47 6.43
CA ALA A 54 25.96 -18.70 7.70
C ALA A 54 25.53 -17.39 8.41
N ASN A 55 26.40 -16.37 8.42
CA ASN A 55 26.08 -15.08 9.04
C ASN A 55 25.08 -14.28 8.19
N MET A 56 25.15 -14.38 6.86
CA MET A 56 24.19 -13.74 5.95
C MET A 56 22.76 -14.25 6.21
N PHE A 57 22.56 -15.57 6.27
CA PHE A 57 21.26 -16.16 6.59
C PHE A 57 20.81 -15.84 8.02
N LYS A 58 21.73 -15.84 9.00
CA LYS A 58 21.41 -15.48 10.38
C LYS A 58 20.89 -14.05 10.49
N THR A 59 21.56 -13.09 9.87
CA THR A 59 21.13 -11.68 9.87
C THR A 59 19.81 -11.51 9.13
N MET A 60 19.65 -12.09 7.94
CA MET A 60 18.38 -12.02 7.20
C MET A 60 17.21 -12.58 8.02
N MET A 61 17.38 -13.75 8.67
CA MET A 61 16.34 -14.35 9.48
C MET A 61 16.02 -13.52 10.73
N ALA A 62 17.04 -12.97 11.40
CA ALA A 62 16.84 -12.12 12.56
C ALA A 62 16.09 -10.82 12.18
N THR A 63 16.48 -10.16 11.09
CA THR A 63 15.82 -8.96 10.59
C THR A 63 14.40 -9.26 10.12
N ALA A 64 14.17 -10.35 9.39
CA ALA A 64 12.83 -10.73 8.95
C ALA A 64 11.90 -11.04 10.14
N HIS A 65 12.41 -11.76 11.14
CA HIS A 65 11.67 -12.04 12.37
C HIS A 65 11.29 -10.76 13.12
N ASP A 66 12.23 -9.83 13.25
CA ASP A 66 12.00 -8.53 13.88
C ASP A 66 10.96 -7.69 13.12
N LEU A 67 11.07 -7.65 11.78
CA LEU A 67 10.11 -6.95 10.92
C LEU A 67 8.70 -7.52 11.07
N ILE A 68 8.57 -8.85 11.14
CA ILE A 68 7.26 -9.50 11.31
C ILE A 68 6.68 -9.21 12.70
N LEU A 69 7.44 -9.43 13.77
CA LEU A 69 6.88 -9.29 15.12
C LEU A 69 6.67 -7.84 15.54
N ASN A 70 7.64 -6.97 15.26
CA ASN A 70 7.59 -5.59 15.75
C ASN A 70 6.97 -4.65 14.74
N THR A 71 7.30 -4.78 13.45
CA THR A 71 6.80 -3.84 12.44
C THR A 71 5.42 -4.25 11.92
N VAL A 72 5.22 -5.50 11.50
CA VAL A 72 3.95 -5.94 10.88
C VAL A 72 2.80 -5.92 11.91
N VAL A 73 3.02 -6.41 13.13
CA VAL A 73 1.99 -6.36 14.19
C VAL A 73 1.65 -4.91 14.57
N PHE A 74 2.65 -4.02 14.58
CA PHE A 74 2.43 -2.60 14.85
C PHE A 74 1.58 -1.94 13.76
N ILE A 75 1.97 -2.04 12.48
CA ILE A 75 1.21 -1.44 11.38
C ILE A 75 -0.18 -2.08 11.23
N MET A 76 -0.33 -3.37 11.58
CA MET A 76 -1.62 -4.04 11.64
C MET A 76 -2.53 -3.40 12.70
N GLY A 77 -2.01 -3.15 13.90
CA GLY A 77 -2.76 -2.45 14.96
C GLY A 77 -3.18 -1.04 14.54
N VAL A 78 -2.28 -0.27 13.93
CA VAL A 78 -2.59 1.08 13.42
C VAL A 78 -3.65 1.01 12.32
N ALA A 79 -3.55 0.05 11.39
CA ALA A 79 -4.54 -0.16 10.34
C ALA A 79 -5.93 -0.48 10.91
N VAL A 80 -6.04 -1.33 11.94
CA VAL A 80 -7.31 -1.64 12.61
C VAL A 80 -7.91 -0.40 13.27
N LEU A 81 -7.12 0.36 14.03
CA LEU A 81 -7.58 1.59 14.68
C LEU A 81 -8.02 2.65 13.67
N ALA A 82 -7.24 2.86 12.60
CA ALA A 82 -7.57 3.78 11.53
C ALA A 82 -8.86 3.37 10.81
N SER A 83 -9.06 2.08 10.59
CA SER A 83 -10.28 1.54 9.97
C SER A 83 -11.52 1.80 10.81
N ALA A 84 -11.44 1.54 12.13
CA ALA A 84 -12.54 1.80 13.06
C ALA A 84 -12.86 3.30 13.16
N PHE A 85 -11.83 4.16 13.22
CA PHE A 85 -12.02 5.61 13.26
C PHE A 85 -12.62 6.15 11.95
N ALA A 86 -12.19 5.63 10.80
CA ALA A 86 -12.73 6.02 9.50
C ALA A 86 -14.22 5.69 9.35
N GLU A 87 -14.67 4.57 9.90
CA GLU A 87 -16.08 4.17 9.90
C GLU A 87 -16.94 5.15 10.71
N ILE A 88 -16.48 5.48 11.92
CA ILE A 88 -17.11 6.48 12.79
C ILE A 88 -17.20 7.85 12.09
N LEU A 89 -16.09 8.34 11.51
CA LEU A 89 -16.08 9.63 10.81
C LEU A 89 -17.04 9.65 9.61
N THR A 90 -17.21 8.52 8.94
CA THR A 90 -18.10 8.36 7.81
C THR A 90 -19.56 8.36 8.25
N GLU A 91 -19.87 7.70 9.37
CA GLU A 91 -21.20 7.63 9.97
C GLU A 91 -21.69 9.01 10.46
N PHE A 92 -20.82 9.78 11.12
CA PHE A 92 -21.13 11.15 11.55
C PHE A 92 -21.12 12.19 10.40
N GLY A 93 -20.84 11.78 9.15
CA GLY A 93 -20.88 12.68 7.99
C GLY A 93 -19.74 13.70 7.92
N ILE A 94 -18.75 13.61 8.80
CA ILE A 94 -17.57 14.50 8.86
C ILE A 94 -16.78 14.45 7.54
N VAL A 95 -16.76 13.28 6.92
CA VAL A 95 -16.20 13.05 5.58
C VAL A 95 -16.80 13.97 4.51
N ALA A 96 -18.11 14.31 4.61
CA ALA A 96 -18.78 15.21 3.68
C ALA A 96 -18.33 16.66 3.85
N VAL A 97 -18.12 17.08 5.11
CA VAL A 97 -17.62 18.42 5.45
C VAL A 97 -16.19 18.58 4.92
N MET A 98 -15.34 17.57 5.14
CA MET A 98 -13.98 17.55 4.60
C MET A 98 -13.95 17.59 3.07
N ASN A 99 -14.85 16.85 2.41
CA ASN A 99 -14.97 16.93 0.95
C ASN A 99 -15.19 18.38 0.49
N LYS A 100 -16.13 19.10 1.12
CA LYS A 100 -16.46 20.48 0.74
C LYS A 100 -15.32 21.46 1.04
N LEU A 101 -14.61 21.27 2.14
CA LEU A 101 -13.49 22.13 2.56
C LEU A 101 -12.24 21.94 1.67
N LEU A 102 -11.91 20.70 1.32
CA LEU A 102 -10.68 20.35 0.60
C LEU A 102 -10.84 20.22 -0.92
N SER A 103 -12.06 20.11 -1.44
CA SER A 103 -12.34 20.14 -2.88
C SER A 103 -11.71 21.31 -3.64
N PRO A 104 -11.70 22.57 -3.16
CA PRO A 104 -11.08 23.67 -3.92
C PRO A 104 -9.58 23.50 -4.15
N ILE A 105 -8.88 22.73 -3.30
CA ILE A 105 -7.43 22.53 -3.39
C ILE A 105 -7.10 21.23 -4.15
N ILE A 106 -7.78 20.13 -3.86
CA ILE A 106 -7.47 18.81 -4.45
C ILE A 106 -7.91 18.72 -5.91
N LYS A 107 -9.03 19.35 -6.27
CA LYS A 107 -9.58 19.29 -7.63
C LYS A 107 -8.61 19.83 -8.70
N PRO A 108 -7.93 20.98 -8.53
CA PRO A 108 -6.93 21.44 -9.51
C PRO A 108 -5.59 20.66 -9.48
N LEU A 109 -5.23 20.04 -8.35
CA LEU A 109 -3.96 19.31 -8.21
C LEU A 109 -4.03 17.87 -8.71
N PHE A 110 -5.13 17.16 -8.45
CA PHE A 110 -5.23 15.72 -8.65
C PHE A 110 -6.50 15.27 -9.42
N ASP A 111 -7.40 16.20 -9.82
CA ASP A 111 -8.72 15.89 -10.42
C ASP A 111 -9.54 14.83 -9.65
N LEU A 112 -9.37 14.84 -8.32
CA LEU A 112 -10.01 13.92 -7.40
C LEU A 112 -10.97 14.68 -6.46
N PRO A 113 -11.99 14.00 -5.92
CA PRO A 113 -12.85 14.61 -4.92
C PRO A 113 -12.02 14.98 -3.67
N GLY A 114 -12.44 16.02 -2.95
CA GLY A 114 -11.73 16.51 -1.76
C GLY A 114 -11.49 15.45 -0.69
N VAL A 115 -12.29 14.38 -0.67
CA VAL A 115 -12.12 13.22 0.22
C VAL A 115 -10.84 12.42 -0.03
N ALA A 116 -10.21 12.54 -1.20
CA ALA A 116 -8.96 11.86 -1.51
C ALA A 116 -7.79 12.35 -0.64
N SER A 117 -7.85 13.58 -0.12
CA SER A 117 -6.82 14.12 0.78
C SER A 117 -6.75 13.40 2.12
N LEU A 118 -7.90 12.95 2.64
CA LEU A 118 -7.94 12.08 3.82
C LEU A 118 -7.17 10.79 3.57
N GLY A 119 -7.34 10.22 2.37
CA GLY A 119 -6.53 9.11 1.90
C GLY A 119 -5.05 9.45 1.98
N ILE A 120 -4.62 10.53 1.34
CA ILE A 120 -3.21 10.96 1.34
C ILE A 120 -2.64 11.11 2.76
N ILE A 121 -3.36 11.80 3.65
CA ILE A 121 -2.92 12.04 5.04
C ILE A 121 -2.87 10.73 5.84
N THR A 122 -3.89 9.89 5.73
CA THR A 122 -3.93 8.60 6.43
C THR A 122 -2.86 7.64 5.92
N THR A 123 -2.59 7.63 4.60
CA THR A 123 -1.52 6.79 4.04
C THR A 123 -0.14 7.28 4.44
N TYR A 124 0.07 8.61 4.45
CA TYR A 124 1.32 9.19 4.90
C TYR A 124 1.63 8.80 6.35
N LEU A 125 0.61 8.78 7.22
CA LEU A 125 0.77 8.46 8.65
C LEU A 125 0.77 6.96 8.98
N SER A 126 0.10 6.11 8.18
CA SER A 126 -0.21 4.72 8.55
C SER A 126 0.12 3.66 7.48
N ASP A 127 0.66 4.04 6.32
CA ASP A 127 0.92 3.15 5.16
C ASP A 127 -0.33 2.80 4.31
N ASN A 128 -0.10 2.17 3.16
CA ASN A 128 -1.06 1.74 2.14
C ASN A 128 -2.28 0.94 2.65
N PRO A 129 -2.20 0.12 3.72
CA PRO A 129 -3.38 -0.57 4.22
C PRO A 129 -4.48 0.39 4.71
N ALA A 130 -4.12 1.54 5.28
CA ALA A 130 -5.09 2.48 5.84
C ALA A 130 -6.00 3.12 4.78
N ILE A 131 -5.44 3.46 3.61
CA ILE A 131 -6.24 4.02 2.51
C ILE A 131 -7.14 2.96 1.87
N ILE A 132 -6.71 1.69 1.82
CA ILE A 132 -7.56 0.60 1.32
C ILE A 132 -8.77 0.41 2.24
N SER A 133 -8.58 0.46 3.55
CA SER A 133 -9.68 0.39 4.52
C SER A 133 -10.64 1.57 4.37
N LEU A 134 -10.13 2.79 4.25
CA LEU A 134 -10.95 3.98 4.02
C LEU A 134 -11.69 3.91 2.67
N ALA A 135 -11.01 3.46 1.62
CA ALA A 135 -11.55 3.28 0.28
C ALA A 135 -12.60 2.17 0.20
N SER A 136 -12.60 1.22 1.15
CA SER A 136 -13.60 0.14 1.22
C SER A 136 -14.97 0.65 1.69
N GLN A 137 -14.99 1.70 2.51
CA GLN A 137 -16.20 2.23 3.15
C GLN A 137 -17.20 2.80 2.13
N ILE A 138 -18.48 2.43 2.25
CA ILE A 138 -19.56 2.82 1.32
C ILE A 138 -19.73 4.36 1.30
N GLY A 139 -19.69 4.97 2.48
CA GLY A 139 -19.82 6.42 2.61
C GLY A 139 -18.62 7.21 2.07
N PHE A 140 -17.48 6.57 1.86
CA PHE A 140 -16.32 7.14 1.17
C PHE A 140 -16.41 6.90 -0.35
N LYS A 141 -16.72 5.66 -0.77
CA LYS A 141 -16.88 5.27 -2.18
C LYS A 141 -17.90 6.12 -2.94
N LYS A 142 -18.98 6.57 -2.29
CA LYS A 142 -20.03 7.37 -2.94
C LYS A 142 -19.54 8.69 -3.54
N TYR A 143 -18.38 9.20 -3.10
CA TYR A 143 -17.80 10.45 -3.60
C TYR A 143 -16.88 10.25 -4.81
N PHE A 144 -16.52 9.00 -5.14
CA PHE A 144 -15.60 8.67 -6.22
C PHE A 144 -16.34 8.04 -7.41
N LYS A 145 -15.91 8.38 -8.62
CA LYS A 145 -16.34 7.66 -9.84
C LYS A 145 -15.54 6.36 -9.97
N LYS A 146 -16.09 5.37 -10.70
CA LYS A 146 -15.44 4.05 -10.88
C LYS A 146 -14.00 4.13 -11.41
N TYR A 147 -13.68 5.12 -12.25
CA TYR A 147 -12.33 5.32 -12.78
C TYR A 147 -11.35 5.99 -11.78
N GLN A 148 -11.86 6.59 -10.70
CA GLN A 148 -11.04 7.31 -9.70
C GLN A 148 -10.60 6.40 -8.55
N LEU A 149 -11.27 5.26 -8.35
CA LEU A 149 -10.89 4.29 -7.32
C LEU A 149 -9.49 3.70 -7.54
N PRO A 150 -9.08 3.30 -8.76
CA PRO A 150 -7.71 2.84 -9.01
C PRO A 150 -6.65 3.94 -8.79
N ALA A 151 -6.98 5.20 -9.08
CA ALA A 151 -6.07 6.32 -8.85
C ALA A 151 -5.76 6.52 -7.36
N LEU A 152 -6.69 6.12 -6.49
CA LEU A 152 -6.50 6.15 -5.03
C LEU A 152 -5.43 5.15 -4.56
N THR A 153 -5.28 4.00 -5.23
CA THR A 153 -4.20 3.04 -4.96
C THR A 153 -2.84 3.61 -5.37
N ASN A 154 -2.77 4.34 -6.49
CA ASN A 154 -1.56 5.02 -6.92
C ASN A 154 -1.17 6.14 -5.96
N LEU A 155 -2.16 6.93 -5.49
CA LEU A 155 -1.93 7.92 -4.44
C LEU A 155 -1.43 7.28 -3.16
N GLY A 156 -2.09 6.19 -2.71
CA GLY A 156 -1.63 5.45 -1.55
C GLY A 156 -0.15 5.11 -1.67
N THR A 157 0.21 4.42 -2.77
CA THR A 157 1.59 3.97 -3.00
C THR A 157 2.60 5.12 -3.09
N ALA A 158 2.20 6.27 -3.63
CA ALA A 158 3.05 7.45 -3.70
C ALA A 158 3.30 8.09 -2.32
N PHE A 159 2.32 8.02 -1.41
CA PHE A 159 2.38 8.68 -0.10
C PHE A 159 2.68 7.74 1.08
N GLY A 160 2.54 6.41 0.92
CA GLY A 160 2.59 5.41 1.99
C GLY A 160 3.94 5.24 2.68
N MET A 161 5.05 5.50 1.98
CA MET A 161 6.40 5.40 2.58
C MET A 161 6.80 6.67 3.36
N GLY A 162 5.97 7.71 3.40
CA GLY A 162 6.34 9.02 3.95
C GLY A 162 6.80 9.00 5.41
N LEU A 163 5.93 8.63 6.35
CA LEU A 163 6.25 8.70 7.78
C LEU A 163 7.37 7.76 8.19
N ILE A 164 7.40 6.53 7.66
CA ILE A 164 8.48 5.57 7.98
C ILE A 164 9.83 6.10 7.50
N VAL A 165 9.92 6.63 6.27
CA VAL A 165 11.17 7.20 5.75
C VAL A 165 11.57 8.45 6.54
N THR A 166 10.64 9.35 6.84
CA THR A 166 10.94 10.55 7.64
C THR A 166 11.40 10.18 9.05
N THR A 167 10.71 9.27 9.75
CA THR A 167 11.10 8.81 11.09
C THR A 167 12.42 8.05 11.05
N PHE A 168 12.67 7.22 10.03
CA PHE A 168 13.94 6.51 9.86
C PHE A 168 15.10 7.48 9.63
N MET A 169 14.93 8.49 8.77
CA MET A 169 15.95 9.52 8.54
C MET A 169 16.21 10.35 9.80
N ILE A 170 15.17 10.72 10.56
CA ILE A 170 15.32 11.43 11.85
C ILE A 170 16.01 10.54 12.90
N ALA A 171 15.67 9.26 12.94
CA ALA A 171 16.26 8.29 13.88
C ALA A 171 17.74 8.01 13.54
N GLN A 172 18.08 7.94 12.25
CA GLN A 172 19.44 7.71 11.78
C GLN A 172 20.33 8.96 11.92
N SER A 173 19.74 10.16 11.80
CA SER A 173 20.42 11.45 12.01
C SER A 173 21.00 11.61 13.42
N LYS A 174 20.51 10.87 14.42
CA LYS A 174 21.08 10.91 15.79
C LYS A 174 22.48 10.28 15.92
N ASN A 175 22.96 9.52 14.93
CA ASN A 175 24.26 8.81 15.00
C ASN A 175 25.37 9.38 14.09
N GLY A 176 25.23 10.61 13.59
CA GLY A 176 26.31 11.28 12.85
C GLY A 176 25.85 12.55 12.17
N ASP A 177 26.25 13.69 12.75
CA ASP A 177 26.18 15.05 12.25
C ASP A 177 24.79 15.68 12.07
N SER A 178 24.36 16.28 13.17
CA SER A 178 23.38 17.35 13.32
C SER A 178 23.38 18.34 12.14
N PHE A 179 22.34 18.33 11.30
CA PHE A 179 22.15 19.36 10.27
C PHE A 179 21.48 20.65 10.79
N LEU A 180 21.30 20.78 12.11
CA LEU A 180 20.75 21.97 12.78
C LEU A 180 21.51 22.32 14.07
N ALA A 181 22.84 22.45 13.96
CA ALA A 181 23.67 23.15 14.93
C ALA A 181 24.71 23.98 14.19
#